data_AF-A0A4Z1J963-F1
#
_entry.id   AF-A0A4Z1J963-F1
#
_cell.length_a   1.000
_cell.length_b   1.000
_cell.length_c   1.000
_cell.angle_alpha   90.00
_cell.angle_beta   90.00
_cell.angle_gamma   90.00
#
_symmetry.space_group_name_H-M   'P 1'
#
loop_
_entity.id
_entity.type
_entity.pdbx_description
1 polymer ?
#
loop_
_entity_poly.entity_id
_entity_poly.type
_entity_poly.pdbx_seq_one_letter_code
_entity_poly.pdbx_strand_id
1 'polypeptide(L)'
;MDSNVWSIPWPRELPVVVRCLQKLPREIVHQVLSDLPVIKMLSILSWKLPYLNECVLSHRLYGRLFTSQGEISHALNYYPLYREICWFHRWPPADADSVFAKLGQTLLSNLITVNHLVFQMKRMIKVGLNLNNHDFDLLVKYGRPCPRNTDIRFDGNESFPNLKYCWDYWNWIKHAKMKLNKRKSDQIEFSAYLIETYPRILKRPLDPSQGAPRPNTTHTVVMLERKAIRTLKNRNLSHYWDSNQGFHNPGRYVIELVPYDRYLRLLLDTLDKYPLDFKVIGLEETLSKVSLHNGGQETNLEDTELATISERDSIDFKYPENIAASLRSRQPPLTIPRIQWESLRDGNSSGNWPRFFVDKGRHEHRHFQYPCANKKIKPYDEREYEWLAAFVEVVTWIELNIGPVKEDF
;
A
#
# COMPACT_ATOMS: atom_id res chain seq x y z
N MET A 1 4.07 -22.80 -10.13
CA MET A 1 2.63 -22.50 -10.34
C MET A 1 2.39 -21.06 -9.91
N ASP A 2 2.57 -20.12 -10.82
CA ASP A 2 2.36 -18.69 -10.55
C ASP A 2 0.87 -18.35 -10.68
N SER A 3 0.09 -18.70 -9.67
CA SER A 3 -1.24 -18.12 -9.51
C SER A 3 -1.05 -16.66 -9.12
N ASN A 4 -1.15 -15.75 -10.08
CA ASN A 4 -1.23 -14.32 -9.80
C ASN A 4 -2.33 -14.10 -8.75
N VAL A 5 -1.94 -13.74 -7.52
CA VAL A 5 -2.86 -13.60 -6.37
C VAL A 5 -3.92 -12.50 -6.62
N TRP A 6 -3.69 -11.67 -7.63
CA TRP A 6 -4.56 -10.57 -8.07
C TRP A 6 -5.50 -10.94 -9.21
N SER A 7 -5.32 -12.10 -9.83
CA SER A 7 -6.28 -12.64 -10.79
C SER A 7 -7.37 -13.41 -10.08
N ILE A 8 -8.62 -13.24 -10.52
CA ILE A 8 -9.72 -14.11 -10.09
C ILE A 8 -9.29 -15.56 -10.32
N PRO A 9 -9.56 -16.50 -9.40
CA PRO A 9 -9.40 -17.92 -9.63
C PRO A 9 -10.52 -18.39 -10.57
N TRP A 10 -10.56 -17.85 -11.79
CA TRP A 10 -11.30 -18.50 -12.84
C TRP A 10 -10.59 -19.81 -13.12
N PRO A 11 -11.32 -20.94 -13.11
CA PRO A 11 -10.75 -22.14 -13.69
C PRO A 11 -10.43 -21.80 -15.14
N ARG A 12 -9.18 -22.03 -15.56
CA ARG A 12 -8.78 -21.83 -16.96
C ARG A 12 -9.51 -22.80 -17.89
N GLU A 13 -10.04 -23.86 -17.31
CA GLU A 13 -10.84 -24.87 -17.95
C GLU A 13 -12.32 -24.74 -17.59
N LEU A 14 -13.16 -25.18 -18.52
CA LEU A 14 -14.60 -25.31 -18.28
C LEU A 14 -14.84 -26.20 -17.05
N PRO A 15 -15.56 -25.71 -16.01
CA PRO A 15 -15.83 -26.47 -14.80
C PRO A 15 -16.52 -27.79 -15.14
N VAL A 16 -16.20 -28.85 -14.40
CA VAL A 16 -16.80 -30.19 -14.58
C VAL A 16 -18.32 -30.10 -14.65
N VAL A 17 -18.94 -29.30 -13.77
CA VAL A 17 -20.39 -29.06 -13.76
C VAL A 17 -20.89 -28.53 -15.11
N VAL A 18 -20.20 -27.57 -15.71
CA VAL A 18 -20.62 -26.98 -16.99
C VAL A 18 -20.38 -27.97 -18.14
N ARG A 19 -19.28 -28.72 -18.12
CA ARG A 19 -19.03 -29.82 -19.07
C ARG A 19 -20.11 -30.90 -19.01
N CYS A 20 -20.55 -31.27 -17.80
CA CYS A 20 -21.61 -32.24 -17.58
C CYS A 20 -22.96 -31.72 -18.10
N LEU A 21 -23.31 -30.46 -17.79
CA LEU A 21 -24.55 -29.85 -18.27
C LEU A 21 -24.68 -29.86 -19.80
N GLN A 22 -23.58 -29.69 -20.54
CA GLN A 22 -23.60 -29.74 -22.00
C GLN A 22 -23.93 -31.13 -22.59
N LYS A 23 -23.72 -32.20 -21.82
CA LYS A 23 -23.93 -33.58 -22.26
C LYS A 23 -25.31 -34.12 -21.87
N LEU A 24 -26.03 -33.41 -21.00
CA LEU A 24 -27.32 -33.84 -20.52
C LEU A 24 -28.42 -33.52 -21.54
N PRO A 25 -29.53 -34.29 -21.57
CA PRO A 25 -30.73 -33.90 -22.30
C PRO A 25 -31.28 -32.57 -21.77
N ARG A 26 -31.94 -31.82 -22.65
CA ARG A 26 -32.46 -30.47 -22.34
C ARG A 26 -33.42 -30.46 -21.16
N GLU A 27 -34.21 -31.51 -21.02
CA GLU A 27 -35.19 -31.69 -19.94
C GLU A 27 -34.49 -31.75 -18.58
N ILE A 28 -33.37 -32.47 -18.50
CA ILE A 28 -32.58 -32.58 -17.27
C ILE A 28 -31.86 -31.26 -16.99
N VAL A 29 -31.33 -30.60 -18.02
CA VAL A 29 -30.76 -29.26 -17.87
C VAL A 29 -31.80 -28.32 -17.29
N HIS A 30 -33.03 -28.31 -17.82
CA HIS A 30 -34.13 -27.48 -17.32
C HIS A 30 -34.47 -27.74 -15.85
N GLN A 31 -34.49 -29.00 -15.41
CA GLN A 31 -34.66 -29.34 -14.00
C GLN A 31 -33.55 -28.71 -13.16
N VAL A 32 -32.28 -28.87 -13.56
CA VAL A 32 -31.16 -28.26 -12.86
C VAL A 32 -31.28 -26.74 -12.83
N LEU A 33 -31.61 -26.09 -13.96
CA LEU A 33 -31.75 -24.64 -14.00
C LEU A 33 -32.81 -24.15 -13.01
N SER A 34 -33.93 -24.88 -12.85
CA SER A 34 -35.03 -24.50 -11.95
C SER A 34 -34.59 -24.30 -10.49
N ASP A 35 -33.58 -25.04 -10.05
CA ASP A 35 -33.06 -25.01 -8.67
C ASP A 35 -31.86 -24.07 -8.49
N LEU A 36 -31.37 -23.44 -9.58
CA LEU A 36 -30.23 -22.55 -9.50
C LEU A 36 -30.66 -21.10 -9.22
N PRO A 37 -29.96 -20.37 -8.34
CA PRO A 37 -30.14 -18.94 -8.21
C PRO A 37 -29.51 -18.20 -9.41
N VAL A 38 -29.96 -16.97 -9.63
CA VAL A 38 -29.59 -16.15 -10.79
C VAL A 38 -28.08 -15.96 -10.92
N ILE A 39 -27.36 -15.83 -9.80
CA ILE A 39 -25.90 -15.70 -9.83
C ILE A 39 -25.21 -16.92 -10.45
N LYS A 40 -25.73 -18.13 -10.18
CA LYS A 40 -25.19 -19.37 -10.74
C LYS A 40 -25.54 -19.48 -12.21
N MET A 41 -26.74 -19.05 -12.59
CA MET A 41 -27.14 -18.92 -13.99
C MET A 41 -26.21 -18.01 -14.78
N LEU A 42 -25.96 -16.79 -14.30
CA LEU A 42 -25.02 -15.86 -14.92
C LEU A 42 -23.60 -16.45 -15.01
N SER A 43 -23.18 -17.20 -13.98
CA SER A 43 -21.90 -17.92 -14.01
C SER A 43 -21.84 -19.02 -15.07
N ILE A 44 -22.91 -19.77 -15.29
CA ILE A 44 -22.96 -20.80 -16.33
C ILE A 44 -22.95 -20.14 -17.72
N LEU A 45 -23.79 -19.12 -17.90
CA LEU A 45 -23.91 -18.37 -19.15
C LEU A 45 -22.61 -17.62 -19.52
N SER A 46 -21.78 -17.23 -18.54
CA SER A 46 -20.50 -16.57 -18.79
C SER A 46 -19.48 -17.40 -19.59
N TRP A 47 -19.69 -18.72 -19.69
CA TRP A 47 -18.89 -19.61 -20.55
C TRP A 47 -19.27 -19.55 -22.03
N LYS A 48 -20.33 -18.78 -22.39
CA LYS A 48 -20.75 -18.50 -23.77
C LYS A 48 -20.99 -19.75 -24.61
N LEU A 49 -21.65 -20.75 -24.03
CA LEU A 49 -21.95 -22.02 -24.69
C LEU A 49 -23.33 -21.95 -25.38
N PRO A 50 -23.44 -22.11 -26.71
CA PRO A 50 -24.71 -21.93 -27.44
C PRO A 50 -25.84 -22.82 -26.90
N TYR A 51 -25.55 -24.10 -26.68
CA TYR A 51 -26.52 -25.07 -26.13
C TYR A 51 -27.14 -24.61 -24.80
N LEU A 52 -26.32 -24.06 -23.89
CA LEU A 52 -26.83 -23.61 -22.59
C LEU A 52 -27.64 -22.32 -22.72
N ASN A 53 -27.31 -21.44 -23.67
CA ASN A 53 -28.12 -20.27 -23.97
C ASN A 53 -29.51 -20.69 -24.47
N GLU A 54 -29.58 -21.64 -25.41
CA GLU A 54 -30.86 -22.19 -25.91
C GLU A 54 -31.67 -22.85 -24.79
N CYS A 55 -31.01 -23.59 -23.91
CA CYS A 55 -31.66 -24.17 -22.73
C CYS A 55 -32.27 -23.09 -21.83
N VAL A 56 -31.57 -21.97 -21.61
CA VAL A 56 -32.07 -20.85 -20.81
C VAL A 56 -33.24 -20.14 -21.47
N LEU A 57 -33.12 -19.80 -22.76
CA LEU A 57 -34.17 -19.10 -23.51
C LEU A 57 -35.46 -19.90 -23.59
N SER A 58 -35.33 -21.23 -23.63
CA SER A 58 -36.48 -22.11 -23.70
C SER A 58 -36.99 -22.63 -22.36
N HIS A 59 -36.33 -22.24 -21.26
CA HIS A 59 -36.74 -22.62 -19.92
C HIS A 59 -37.97 -21.81 -19.48
N ARG A 60 -38.95 -22.45 -18.83
CA ARG A 60 -40.22 -21.80 -18.45
C ARG A 60 -40.06 -20.50 -17.62
N LEU A 61 -39.13 -20.51 -16.66
CA LEU A 61 -38.86 -19.35 -15.78
C LEU A 61 -37.83 -18.40 -16.39
N TYR A 62 -36.61 -18.90 -16.63
CA TYR A 62 -35.54 -18.09 -17.19
C TYR A 62 -35.78 -17.56 -18.61
N GLY A 63 -36.55 -18.23 -19.46
CA GLY A 63 -36.94 -17.72 -20.77
C GLY A 63 -37.91 -16.54 -20.72
N ARG A 64 -38.64 -16.37 -19.60
CA ARG A 64 -39.42 -15.16 -19.33
C ARG A 64 -38.57 -14.01 -18.83
N LEU A 65 -37.46 -14.32 -18.14
CA LEU A 65 -36.49 -13.34 -17.69
C LEU A 65 -35.61 -12.87 -18.86
N PHE A 66 -35.06 -13.82 -19.63
CA PHE A 66 -34.25 -13.61 -20.82
C PHE A 66 -35.07 -14.00 -22.05
N THR A 67 -35.72 -13.02 -22.66
CA THR A 67 -36.57 -13.19 -23.84
C THR A 67 -35.76 -13.36 -25.13
N SER A 68 -34.50 -12.92 -25.13
CA SER A 68 -33.64 -12.98 -26.31
C SER A 68 -32.16 -13.21 -25.96
N GLN A 69 -31.41 -13.68 -26.96
CA GLN A 69 -29.95 -13.79 -26.88
C GLN A 69 -29.28 -12.41 -26.63
N GLY A 70 -29.91 -11.33 -27.09
CA GLY A 70 -29.45 -9.96 -26.85
C GLY A 70 -29.48 -9.59 -25.37
N GLU A 71 -30.52 -10.00 -24.64
CA GLU A 71 -30.63 -9.75 -23.19
C GLU A 71 -29.62 -10.56 -22.37
N ILE A 72 -29.38 -11.82 -22.76
CA ILE A 72 -28.30 -12.64 -22.18
C ILE A 72 -26.97 -11.91 -22.37
N SER A 73 -26.68 -11.49 -23.61
CA SER A 73 -25.43 -10.79 -23.95
C SER A 73 -25.30 -9.48 -23.17
N HIS A 74 -26.38 -8.72 -23.05
CA HIS A 74 -26.42 -7.46 -22.30
C HIS A 74 -26.08 -7.67 -20.81
N ALA A 75 -26.66 -8.68 -20.17
CA ALA A 75 -26.33 -9.03 -18.78
C ALA A 75 -24.86 -9.51 -18.64
N LEU A 76 -24.41 -10.36 -19.57
CA LEU A 76 -23.06 -10.91 -19.56
C LEU A 76 -21.97 -9.88 -19.87
N ASN A 77 -22.29 -8.73 -20.46
CA ASN A 77 -21.32 -7.66 -20.64
C ASN A 77 -20.81 -7.13 -19.28
N TYR A 78 -21.71 -6.94 -18.30
CA TYR A 78 -21.35 -6.37 -17.00
C TYR A 78 -20.92 -7.41 -15.97
N TYR A 79 -21.41 -8.65 -16.11
CA TYR A 79 -21.23 -9.70 -15.12
C TYR A 79 -19.76 -10.03 -14.77
N PRO A 80 -18.82 -10.13 -15.73
CA PRO A 80 -17.42 -10.43 -15.41
C PRO A 80 -16.77 -9.37 -14.52
N LEU A 81 -16.98 -8.08 -14.83
CA LEU A 81 -16.44 -6.97 -14.03
C LEU A 81 -17.09 -6.92 -12.64
N TYR A 82 -18.42 -7.06 -12.58
CA TYR A 82 -19.17 -7.15 -11.33
C TYR A 82 -18.60 -8.23 -10.41
N ARG A 83 -18.42 -9.44 -10.95
CA ARG A 83 -17.88 -10.58 -10.20
C ARG A 83 -16.45 -10.34 -9.76
N GLU A 84 -15.63 -9.73 -10.61
CA GLU A 84 -14.25 -9.40 -10.28
C GLU A 84 -14.15 -8.46 -9.09
N ILE A 85 -14.93 -7.37 -9.13
CA ILE A 85 -15.00 -6.38 -8.07
C ILE A 85 -15.49 -7.03 -6.77
N CYS A 86 -16.56 -7.83 -6.82
CA CYS A 86 -17.05 -8.54 -5.63
C CYS A 86 -16.00 -9.48 -5.03
N TRP A 87 -15.34 -10.27 -5.87
CA TRP A 87 -14.27 -11.18 -5.41
C TRP A 87 -13.09 -10.43 -4.79
N PHE A 88 -12.70 -9.30 -5.39
CA PHE A 88 -11.60 -8.50 -4.93
C PHE A 88 -11.87 -7.87 -3.56
N HIS A 89 -13.05 -7.25 -3.41
CA HIS A 89 -13.51 -6.64 -2.16
C HIS A 89 -14.01 -7.66 -1.12
N ARG A 90 -14.07 -8.95 -1.48
CA ARG A 90 -14.65 -10.03 -0.67
C ARG A 90 -16.13 -9.82 -0.35
N TRP A 91 -16.85 -9.14 -1.23
CA TRP A 91 -18.30 -9.02 -1.14
C TRP A 91 -18.96 -10.33 -1.58
N PRO A 92 -20.06 -10.75 -0.94
CA PRO A 92 -20.86 -11.85 -1.44
C PRO A 92 -21.38 -11.47 -2.83
N PRO A 93 -21.11 -12.26 -3.89
CA PRO A 93 -21.60 -11.97 -5.24
C PRO A 93 -23.12 -12.09 -5.35
N ALA A 94 -23.76 -12.67 -4.34
CA ALA A 94 -25.20 -12.72 -4.15
C ALA A 94 -25.45 -12.76 -2.65
N ASP A 95 -25.63 -11.58 -2.04
CA ASP A 95 -26.11 -11.49 -0.67
C ASP A 95 -27.51 -12.08 -0.54
N ALA A 96 -27.91 -12.58 0.63
CA ALA A 96 -29.17 -13.30 0.83
C ALA A 96 -30.39 -12.48 0.37
N ASP A 97 -30.36 -11.17 0.60
CA ASP A 97 -31.42 -10.24 0.20
C ASP A 97 -31.32 -9.75 -1.25
N SER A 98 -30.21 -10.08 -1.92
CA SER A 98 -29.95 -9.65 -3.30
C SER A 98 -30.82 -10.38 -4.31
N VAL A 99 -31.20 -9.69 -5.38
CA VAL A 99 -31.84 -10.28 -6.56
C VAL A 99 -31.02 -11.43 -7.17
N PHE A 100 -29.70 -11.44 -6.95
CA PHE A 100 -28.82 -12.48 -7.48
C PHE A 100 -28.88 -13.80 -6.69
N ALA A 101 -29.33 -13.78 -5.44
CA ALA A 101 -29.51 -14.98 -4.60
C ALA A 101 -30.87 -15.64 -4.82
N LYS A 102 -31.82 -14.93 -5.45
CA LYS A 102 -33.19 -15.40 -5.68
C LYS A 102 -33.25 -16.41 -6.82
N LEU A 103 -34.21 -17.34 -6.71
CA LEU A 103 -34.59 -18.27 -7.78
C LEU A 103 -35.44 -17.56 -8.84
N GLY A 104 -35.48 -18.14 -10.05
CA GLY A 104 -36.25 -17.59 -11.16
C GLY A 104 -37.73 -17.35 -10.84
N GLN A 105 -38.35 -18.21 -10.04
CA GLN A 105 -39.75 -18.07 -9.62
C GLN A 105 -39.98 -16.81 -8.75
N THR A 106 -39.07 -16.55 -7.82
CA THR A 106 -39.10 -15.39 -6.93
C THR A 106 -38.82 -14.09 -7.70
N LEU A 107 -38.02 -14.14 -8.77
CA LEU A 107 -37.82 -12.98 -9.64
C LEU A 107 -39.10 -12.61 -10.41
N LEU A 108 -39.76 -13.61 -11.01
CA LEU A 108 -40.95 -13.38 -11.82
C LEU A 108 -42.13 -12.88 -10.98
N SER A 109 -42.31 -13.41 -9.78
CA SER A 109 -43.33 -12.93 -8.84
C SER A 109 -43.10 -11.48 -8.42
N ASN A 110 -41.84 -11.04 -8.35
CA ASN A 110 -41.47 -9.64 -8.08
C ASN A 110 -41.33 -8.78 -9.34
N LEU A 111 -41.71 -9.28 -10.51
CA LEU A 111 -41.61 -8.59 -11.81
C LEU A 111 -40.19 -8.05 -12.11
N ILE A 112 -39.17 -8.77 -11.67
CA ILE A 112 -37.77 -8.36 -11.87
C ILE A 112 -37.36 -8.66 -13.31
N THR A 113 -36.88 -7.64 -14.01
CA THR A 113 -36.42 -7.71 -15.41
C THR A 113 -34.89 -7.82 -15.51
N VAL A 114 -34.38 -8.20 -16.69
CA VAL A 114 -32.93 -8.19 -16.98
C VAL A 114 -32.34 -6.79 -16.80
N ASN A 115 -33.08 -5.74 -17.16
CA ASN A 115 -32.64 -4.36 -16.94
C ASN A 115 -32.43 -4.06 -15.45
N HIS A 116 -33.28 -4.60 -14.57
CA HIS A 116 -33.09 -4.48 -13.13
C HIS A 116 -31.82 -5.24 -12.67
N LEU A 117 -31.55 -6.44 -13.18
CA LEU A 117 -30.31 -7.17 -12.88
C LEU A 117 -29.06 -6.38 -13.31
N VAL A 118 -29.09 -5.85 -14.53
CA VAL A 118 -28.00 -5.02 -15.07
C VAL A 118 -27.83 -3.75 -14.25
N PHE A 119 -28.92 -3.10 -13.85
CA PHE A 119 -28.88 -1.92 -12.98
C PHE A 119 -28.20 -2.23 -11.64
N GLN A 120 -28.51 -3.37 -11.00
CA GLN A 120 -27.86 -3.78 -9.76
C GLN A 120 -26.36 -4.07 -9.96
N MET A 121 -25.98 -4.76 -11.05
CA MET A 121 -24.57 -4.97 -11.38
C MET A 121 -23.84 -3.65 -11.58
N LYS A 122 -24.43 -2.72 -12.34
CA LYS A 122 -23.90 -1.37 -12.58
C LYS A 122 -23.70 -0.61 -11.28
N ARG A 123 -24.70 -0.62 -10.39
CA ARG A 123 -24.61 0.02 -9.06
C ARG A 123 -23.44 -0.55 -8.26
N MET A 124 -23.28 -1.87 -8.22
CA MET A 124 -22.19 -2.51 -7.48
C MET A 124 -20.82 -2.26 -8.10
N ILE A 125 -20.72 -2.22 -9.43
CA ILE A 125 -19.50 -1.80 -10.13
C ILE A 125 -19.17 -0.36 -9.73
N LYS A 126 -20.14 0.56 -9.80
CA LYS A 126 -19.98 1.97 -9.40
C LYS A 126 -19.47 2.11 -7.97
N VAL A 127 -20.07 1.37 -7.02
CA VAL A 127 -19.62 1.36 -5.61
C VAL A 127 -18.20 0.81 -5.49
N GLY A 128 -17.86 -0.26 -6.21
CA GLY A 128 -16.53 -0.88 -6.14
C GLY A 128 -15.41 -0.09 -6.83
N LEU A 129 -15.74 0.75 -7.80
CA LEU A 129 -14.83 1.70 -8.44
C LEU A 129 -14.70 3.01 -7.65
N ASN A 130 -15.67 3.32 -6.79
CA ASN A 130 -15.63 4.53 -5.98
C ASN A 130 -14.54 4.42 -4.91
N LEU A 131 -13.48 5.20 -5.08
CA LEU A 131 -12.40 5.31 -4.10
C LEU A 131 -12.61 6.54 -3.23
N ASN A 132 -12.35 6.40 -1.93
CA ASN A 132 -12.22 7.57 -1.07
C ASN A 132 -11.05 8.43 -1.58
N ASN A 133 -11.17 9.75 -1.48
CA ASN A 133 -10.15 10.73 -1.88
C ASN A 133 -8.76 10.36 -1.32
N HIS A 134 -8.70 9.88 -0.08
CA HIS A 134 -7.45 9.44 0.55
C HIS A 134 -6.83 8.23 -0.17
N ASP A 135 -7.62 7.20 -0.47
CA ASP A 135 -7.11 6.00 -1.13
C ASP A 135 -6.71 6.29 -2.57
N PHE A 136 -7.47 7.17 -3.25
CA PHE A 136 -7.15 7.65 -4.59
C PHE A 136 -5.78 8.35 -4.61
N ASP A 137 -5.55 9.34 -3.74
CA ASP A 137 -4.27 10.07 -3.64
C ASP A 137 -3.08 9.12 -3.39
N LEU A 138 -3.31 8.06 -2.62
CA LEU A 138 -2.29 7.05 -2.38
C LEU A 138 -2.00 6.24 -3.64
N LEU A 139 -3.03 5.73 -4.31
CA LEU A 139 -2.90 4.88 -5.49
C LEU A 139 -2.32 5.63 -6.71
N VAL A 140 -2.65 6.92 -6.88
CA VAL A 140 -2.12 7.76 -7.98
C VAL A 140 -0.59 7.78 -8.02
N LYS A 141 0.07 7.73 -6.87
CA LYS A 141 1.55 7.69 -6.81
C LYS A 141 2.13 6.40 -7.40
N TYR A 142 1.43 5.29 -7.26
CA TYR A 142 1.91 3.97 -7.68
C TYR A 142 1.31 3.52 -9.03
N GLY A 143 0.26 4.18 -9.49
CA GLY A 143 -0.49 3.81 -10.70
C GLY A 143 -0.21 4.63 -11.95
N ARG A 144 0.79 5.52 -12.01
CA ARG A 144 0.91 6.42 -13.18
C ARG A 144 1.14 5.67 -14.51
N PRO A 145 0.52 6.12 -15.62
CA PRO A 145 -0.43 7.24 -15.72
C PRO A 145 -1.83 6.91 -15.17
N CYS A 146 -2.44 7.86 -14.46
CA CYS A 146 -3.80 7.73 -13.94
C CYS A 146 -4.83 8.03 -15.06
N PRO A 147 -5.86 7.19 -15.26
CA PRO A 147 -7.01 7.55 -16.07
C PRO A 147 -7.66 8.85 -15.54
N ARG A 148 -8.17 9.71 -16.43
CA ARG A 148 -8.71 11.02 -16.05
C ARG A 148 -9.93 10.86 -15.14
N ASN A 149 -9.89 11.51 -13.97
CA ASN A 149 -10.89 11.38 -12.90
C ASN A 149 -12.26 12.00 -13.26
N THR A 150 -12.30 12.92 -14.23
CA THR A 150 -13.53 13.56 -14.72
C THR A 150 -14.52 12.57 -15.33
N ASP A 151 -14.06 11.39 -15.75
CA ASP A 151 -14.89 10.41 -16.47
C ASP A 151 -15.61 9.43 -15.51
N ILE A 152 -15.33 9.52 -14.19
CA ILE A 152 -15.93 8.71 -13.11
C ILE A 152 -16.64 9.62 -12.10
N ARG A 153 -17.00 10.82 -12.56
CA ARG A 153 -17.88 11.67 -11.79
C ARG A 153 -19.25 11.01 -11.75
N PHE A 154 -19.47 10.33 -10.64
CA PHE A 154 -20.69 9.60 -10.33
C PHE A 154 -21.82 10.53 -9.85
N ASP A 155 -21.74 11.78 -10.27
CA ASP A 155 -22.68 12.87 -10.16
C ASP A 155 -24.06 12.29 -10.47
N GLY A 156 -24.98 12.42 -9.52
CA GLY A 156 -26.17 11.55 -9.37
C GLY A 156 -27.15 11.50 -10.54
N ASN A 157 -26.88 12.17 -11.66
CA ASN A 157 -27.73 12.27 -12.85
C ASN A 157 -27.10 11.79 -14.17
N GLU A 158 -25.82 11.37 -14.20
CA GLU A 158 -25.17 11.00 -15.47
C GLU A 158 -25.19 9.49 -15.76
N SER A 159 -25.26 9.19 -17.06
CA SER A 159 -25.32 7.85 -17.64
C SER A 159 -24.21 6.93 -17.10
N PHE A 160 -24.47 5.62 -17.04
CA PHE A 160 -23.47 4.65 -16.58
C PHE A 160 -22.21 4.76 -17.45
N PRO A 161 -20.99 4.86 -16.87
CA PRO A 161 -19.78 5.04 -17.63
C PRO A 161 -19.57 3.89 -18.64
N ASN A 162 -18.83 4.17 -19.71
CA ASN A 162 -18.50 3.16 -20.70
C ASN A 162 -17.84 1.94 -20.01
N LEU A 163 -18.37 0.74 -20.27
CA LEU A 163 -17.87 -0.49 -19.65
C LEU A 163 -16.37 -0.73 -19.92
N LYS A 164 -15.86 -0.38 -21.11
CA LYS A 164 -14.43 -0.46 -21.43
C LYS A 164 -13.62 0.42 -20.49
N TYR A 165 -14.09 1.65 -20.26
CA TYR A 165 -13.46 2.57 -19.33
C TYR A 165 -13.49 2.03 -17.89
N CYS A 166 -14.61 1.46 -17.45
CA CYS A 166 -14.71 0.81 -16.14
C CYS A 166 -13.67 -0.30 -15.97
N TRP A 167 -13.41 -1.09 -17.01
CA TRP A 167 -12.35 -2.10 -17.04
C TRP A 167 -10.96 -1.49 -16.94
N ASP A 168 -10.66 -0.47 -17.74
CA ASP A 168 -9.36 0.20 -17.75
C ASP A 168 -9.05 0.81 -16.38
N TYR A 169 -10.03 1.49 -15.78
CA TYR A 169 -9.91 2.05 -14.43
C TYR A 169 -9.76 0.97 -13.37
N TRP A 170 -10.55 -0.12 -13.44
CA TRP A 170 -10.42 -1.23 -12.52
C TRP A 170 -9.03 -1.90 -12.58
N ASN A 171 -8.50 -2.11 -13.79
CA ASN A 171 -7.17 -2.64 -13.99
C ASN A 171 -6.11 -1.69 -13.40
N TRP A 172 -6.28 -0.39 -13.61
CA TRP A 172 -5.43 0.63 -12.99
C TRP A 172 -5.44 0.53 -11.45
N ILE A 173 -6.61 0.44 -10.81
CA ILE A 173 -6.74 0.27 -9.36
C ILE A 173 -5.94 -0.96 -8.89
N LYS A 174 -6.16 -2.12 -9.51
CA LYS A 174 -5.45 -3.36 -9.15
C LYS A 174 -3.93 -3.22 -9.30
N HIS A 175 -3.46 -2.66 -10.40
CA HIS A 175 -2.03 -2.47 -10.65
C HIS A 175 -1.39 -1.49 -9.67
N ALA A 176 -2.04 -0.36 -9.41
CA ALA A 176 -1.60 0.63 -8.44
C ALA A 176 -1.51 0.01 -7.04
N LYS A 177 -2.54 -0.77 -6.65
CA LYS A 177 -2.57 -1.46 -5.36
C LYS A 177 -1.49 -2.53 -5.25
N MET A 178 -1.28 -3.32 -6.29
CA MET A 178 -0.24 -4.34 -6.34
C MET A 178 1.15 -3.73 -6.17
N LYS A 179 1.43 -2.63 -6.87
CA LYS A 179 2.70 -1.89 -6.73
C LYS A 179 2.88 -1.31 -5.32
N LEU A 180 1.84 -0.69 -4.77
CA LEU A 180 1.83 -0.19 -3.39
C LEU A 180 2.12 -1.31 -2.39
N ASN A 181 1.47 -2.46 -2.52
CA ASN A 181 1.64 -3.58 -1.60
C ASN A 181 3.01 -4.23 -1.74
N LYS A 182 3.54 -4.35 -2.98
CA LYS A 182 4.91 -4.82 -3.21
C LYS A 182 5.89 -3.92 -2.48
N ARG A 183 5.78 -2.60 -2.68
CA ARG A 183 6.63 -1.62 -2.00
C ARG A 183 6.59 -1.74 -0.47
N LYS A 184 5.41 -1.95 0.10
CA LYS A 184 5.27 -2.19 1.56
C LYS A 184 5.92 -3.50 2.00
N SER A 185 5.75 -4.56 1.21
CA SER A 185 6.38 -5.86 1.49
C SER A 185 7.89 -5.74 1.51
N ASP A 186 8.46 -5.14 0.46
CA ASP A 186 9.91 -4.96 0.31
C ASP A 186 10.48 -4.19 1.51
N GLN A 187 9.79 -3.14 1.97
CA GLN A 187 10.19 -2.38 3.17
C GLN A 187 10.10 -3.19 4.47
N ILE A 188 9.09 -4.03 4.61
CA ILE A 188 8.92 -4.89 5.79
C ILE A 188 10.00 -5.97 5.82
N GLU A 189 10.31 -6.57 4.67
CA GLU A 189 11.39 -7.56 4.51
C GLU A 189 12.75 -6.92 4.79
N PHE A 190 12.99 -5.73 4.25
CA PHE A 190 14.23 -5.00 4.49
C PHE A 190 14.38 -4.61 5.97
N SER A 191 13.29 -4.19 6.63
CA SER A 191 13.30 -3.99 8.09
C SER A 191 13.61 -5.27 8.87
N ALA A 192 13.11 -6.42 8.42
CA ALA A 192 13.38 -7.71 9.06
C ALA A 192 14.87 -8.07 8.95
N TYR A 193 15.44 -7.93 7.74
CA TYR A 193 16.86 -8.10 7.48
C TYR A 193 17.72 -7.19 8.36
N LEU A 194 17.39 -5.90 8.47
CA LEU A 194 18.14 -4.96 9.31
C LEU A 194 18.10 -5.32 10.80
N ILE A 195 16.95 -5.78 11.31
CA ILE A 195 16.82 -6.23 12.70
C ILE A 195 17.60 -7.52 12.96
N GLU A 196 17.62 -8.44 11.99
CA GLU A 196 18.34 -9.71 12.09
C GLU A 196 19.85 -9.50 12.11
N THR A 197 20.35 -8.69 11.18
CA THR A 197 21.79 -8.42 11.01
C THR A 197 22.31 -7.50 12.11
N TYR A 198 21.51 -6.52 12.55
CA TYR A 198 21.95 -5.47 13.48
C TYR A 198 21.02 -5.28 14.68
N PRO A 199 20.77 -6.34 15.47
CA PRO A 199 19.78 -6.32 16.56
C PRO A 199 20.14 -5.37 17.71
N ARG A 200 21.41 -4.94 17.77
CA ARG A 200 21.93 -4.04 18.80
C ARG A 200 21.88 -2.58 18.39
N ILE A 201 21.76 -2.27 17.10
CA ILE A 201 21.93 -0.92 16.53
C ILE A 201 20.59 -0.25 16.22
N LEU A 202 19.57 -1.02 15.85
CA LEU A 202 18.24 -0.51 15.52
C LEU A 202 17.17 -0.96 16.52
N LYS A 203 16.20 -0.08 16.77
CA LYS A 203 15.01 -0.32 17.61
C LYS A 203 13.75 0.18 16.94
N ARG A 204 12.59 -0.15 17.52
CA ARG A 204 11.33 0.52 17.20
C ARG A 204 11.26 1.87 17.93
N PRO A 205 10.61 2.91 17.38
CA PRO A 205 10.53 4.22 18.01
C PRO A 205 9.94 4.22 19.43
N LEU A 206 9.00 3.32 19.73
CA LEU A 206 8.35 3.20 21.03
C LEU A 206 9.07 2.22 21.98
N ASP A 207 10.24 1.73 21.59
CA ASP A 207 11.04 0.83 22.40
C ASP A 207 11.89 1.63 23.40
N PRO A 208 11.66 1.51 24.71
CA PRO A 208 12.45 2.24 25.70
C PRO A 208 13.88 1.71 25.85
N SER A 209 14.18 0.50 25.35
CA SER A 209 15.51 -0.11 25.51
C SER A 209 16.60 0.69 24.78
N GLN A 210 17.79 0.86 25.41
CA GLN A 210 19.01 1.46 24.82
C GLN A 210 20.23 0.52 24.79
N GLY A 211 20.07 -0.72 25.26
CA GLY A 211 21.18 -1.56 25.70
C GLY A 211 21.26 -2.92 25.00
N ALA A 212 20.94 -3.98 25.75
CA ALA A 212 21.06 -5.35 25.27
C ALA A 212 20.13 -5.62 24.07
N PRO A 213 20.57 -6.43 23.09
CA PRO A 213 19.66 -6.90 22.04
C PRO A 213 18.48 -7.60 22.70
N ARG A 214 17.27 -7.33 22.19
CA ARG A 214 16.06 -7.92 22.76
C ARG A 214 16.15 -9.44 22.76
N PRO A 215 15.69 -10.11 23.82
CA PRO A 215 15.35 -11.52 23.71
C PRO A 215 14.27 -11.66 22.62
N ASN A 216 14.39 -12.67 21.76
CA ASN A 216 13.45 -13.00 20.68
C ASN A 216 13.52 -12.13 19.40
N THR A 217 14.71 -11.69 18.97
CA THR A 217 14.91 -11.12 17.63
C THR A 217 14.36 -12.03 16.53
N THR A 218 14.64 -13.34 16.59
CA THR A 218 14.16 -14.34 15.63
C THR A 218 12.64 -14.35 15.50
N HIS A 219 11.91 -14.31 16.63
CA HIS A 219 10.45 -14.25 16.60
C HIS A 219 9.95 -12.97 15.93
N THR A 220 10.64 -11.85 16.15
CA THR A 220 10.33 -10.58 15.52
C THR A 220 10.52 -10.68 14.01
N VAL A 221 11.66 -11.16 13.53
CA VAL A 221 11.96 -11.36 12.11
C VAL A 221 10.89 -12.21 11.44
N VAL A 222 10.59 -13.40 11.97
CA VAL A 222 9.55 -14.30 11.44
C VAL A 222 8.17 -13.65 11.39
N MET A 223 7.82 -12.87 12.40
CA MET A 223 6.57 -12.11 12.41
C MET A 223 6.54 -11.05 11.29
N LEU A 224 7.66 -10.37 11.04
CA LEU A 224 7.77 -9.38 9.97
C LEU A 224 7.68 -10.03 8.58
N GLU A 225 8.37 -11.14 8.34
CA GLU A 225 8.26 -11.91 7.09
C GLU A 225 6.82 -12.35 6.82
N ARG A 226 6.14 -12.91 7.83
CA ARG A 226 4.72 -13.27 7.71
C ARG A 226 3.85 -12.05 7.38
N LYS A 227 4.20 -10.87 7.91
CA LYS A 227 3.48 -9.62 7.64
C LYS A 227 3.76 -9.11 6.23
N ALA A 228 4.97 -9.25 5.70
CA ALA A 228 5.32 -8.92 4.31
C ALA A 228 4.46 -9.75 3.34
N ILE A 229 4.45 -11.07 3.53
CA ILE A 229 3.63 -12.00 2.73
C ILE A 229 2.14 -11.64 2.79
N ARG A 230 1.61 -11.32 3.99
CA ARG A 230 0.21 -10.88 4.14
C ARG A 230 -0.07 -9.56 3.40
N THR A 231 0.89 -8.65 3.41
CA THR A 231 0.77 -7.34 2.76
C THR A 231 0.70 -7.48 1.25
N LEU A 232 1.50 -8.35 0.63
CA LEU A 232 1.43 -8.67 -0.80
C LEU A 232 0.03 -9.13 -1.24
N LYS A 233 -0.68 -9.86 -0.37
CA LYS A 233 -2.00 -10.44 -0.65
C LYS A 233 -3.16 -9.53 -0.22
N ASN A 234 -2.89 -8.34 0.31
CA ASN A 234 -3.93 -7.47 0.87
C ASN A 234 -4.74 -6.74 -0.22
N ARG A 235 -5.99 -7.14 -0.41
CA ARG A 235 -6.90 -6.54 -1.40
C ARG A 235 -7.73 -5.37 -0.87
N ASN A 236 -7.69 -5.06 0.41
CA ASN A 236 -8.52 -3.99 0.95
C ASN A 236 -8.09 -2.63 0.38
N LEU A 237 -8.93 -2.00 -0.45
CA LEU A 237 -8.67 -0.66 -1.01
C LEU A 237 -8.83 0.42 0.04
N SER A 238 -9.86 0.26 0.89
CA SER A 238 -10.11 1.18 1.99
C SER A 238 -8.98 1.05 3.00
N HIS A 239 -8.21 2.12 3.11
CA HIS A 239 -7.38 2.35 4.27
C HIS A 239 -8.12 3.15 5.34
N TYR A 240 -9.46 3.23 5.29
CA TYR A 240 -10.28 3.77 6.37
C TYR A 240 -10.33 2.73 7.50
N TRP A 241 -9.59 3.03 8.56
CA TRP A 241 -9.66 2.31 9.83
C TRP A 241 -10.86 2.86 10.59
N ASP A 242 -11.62 1.98 11.25
CA ASP A 242 -12.74 2.32 12.14
C ASP A 242 -12.53 3.70 12.77
N SER A 243 -13.41 4.64 12.44
CA SER A 243 -13.51 5.94 13.11
C SER A 243 -13.67 5.82 14.63
N ASN A 244 -13.91 4.61 15.14
CA ASN A 244 -14.05 4.26 16.54
C ASN A 244 -12.76 3.77 17.22
N GLN A 245 -11.64 3.55 16.50
CA GLN A 245 -10.34 3.25 17.12
C GLN A 245 -9.45 4.50 17.06
N GLY A 246 -9.63 5.41 18.02
CA GLY A 246 -8.86 6.64 18.23
C GLY A 246 -7.36 6.48 18.48
N PHE A 247 -6.74 5.35 18.12
CA PHE A 247 -5.31 5.11 18.30
C PHE A 247 -4.67 4.68 16.99
N HIS A 248 -4.32 5.69 16.19
CA HIS A 248 -3.37 5.56 15.10
C HIS A 248 -1.98 5.21 15.66
N ASN A 249 -1.73 3.95 16.02
CA ASN A 249 -0.41 3.53 16.51
C ASN A 249 0.60 3.52 15.35
N PRO A 250 1.59 4.44 15.33
CA PRO A 250 2.68 4.40 14.34
C PRO A 250 3.45 3.07 14.44
N GLY A 251 4.05 2.61 13.34
CA GLY A 251 4.75 1.32 13.28
C GLY A 251 3.87 0.07 13.14
N ARG A 252 2.53 0.19 13.11
CA ARG A 252 1.62 -0.97 13.02
C ARG A 252 1.54 -1.60 11.63
N TYR A 253 1.74 -0.82 10.55
CA TYR A 253 1.58 -1.30 9.16
C TYR A 253 2.89 -1.32 8.37
N VAL A 254 3.67 -0.25 8.44
CA VAL A 254 5.06 -0.22 7.99
C VAL A 254 5.93 -0.11 9.25
N ILE A 255 7.07 -0.80 9.30
CA ILE A 255 7.88 -0.87 10.52
C ILE A 255 8.79 0.35 10.55
N GLU A 256 8.59 1.19 11.54
CA GLU A 256 9.51 2.29 11.83
C GLU A 256 10.70 1.69 12.56
N LEU A 257 11.88 1.85 11.98
CA LEU A 257 13.16 1.57 12.63
C LEU A 257 13.86 2.89 12.87
N VAL A 258 14.44 3.02 14.06
CA VAL A 258 15.31 4.14 14.43
C VAL A 258 16.57 3.57 15.08
N PRO A 259 17.72 4.24 14.95
CA PRO A 259 18.89 3.87 15.71
C PRO A 259 18.65 3.97 17.22
N TYR A 260 19.41 3.21 18.01
CA TYR A 260 19.56 3.53 19.43
C TYR A 260 20.32 4.83 19.62
N ASP A 261 19.98 5.56 20.67
CA ASP A 261 20.48 6.91 20.91
C ASP A 261 22.00 6.88 21.18
N ARG A 262 22.49 5.81 21.81
CA ARG A 262 23.94 5.58 22.01
C ARG A 262 24.74 5.49 20.71
N TYR A 263 24.14 4.93 19.65
CA TYR A 263 24.83 4.74 18.37
C TYR A 263 24.81 6.00 17.52
N LEU A 264 23.76 6.80 17.69
CA LEU A 264 23.76 8.15 17.16
C LEU A 264 24.89 8.97 17.76
N ARG A 265 25.03 8.91 19.09
CA ARG A 265 26.10 9.61 19.81
C ARG A 265 27.47 9.13 19.38
N LEU A 266 27.68 7.81 19.28
CA LEU A 266 28.93 7.25 18.78
C LEU A 266 29.31 7.81 17.40
N LEU A 267 28.35 7.90 16.49
CA LEU A 267 28.58 8.49 15.16
C LEU A 267 29.00 9.96 15.26
N LEU A 268 28.26 10.77 16.03
CA LEU A 268 28.54 12.21 16.17
C LEU A 268 29.89 12.47 16.85
N ASP A 269 30.18 11.80 17.97
CA ASP A 269 31.45 11.92 18.70
C ASP A 269 32.65 11.51 17.83
N THR A 270 32.44 10.55 16.93
CA THR A 270 33.47 10.11 15.97
C THR A 270 33.67 11.13 14.87
N LEU A 271 32.60 11.70 14.32
CA LEU A 271 32.69 12.73 13.29
C LEU A 271 33.30 14.03 13.80
N ASP A 272 33.14 14.34 15.09
CA ASP A 272 33.80 15.48 15.75
C ASP A 272 35.32 15.24 15.87
N LYS A 273 35.73 14.04 16.31
CA LYS A 273 37.14 13.67 16.46
C LYS A 273 37.87 13.43 15.14
N TYR A 274 37.17 12.83 14.18
CA TYR A 274 37.68 12.45 12.87
C TYR A 274 36.77 13.05 11.79
N PRO A 275 36.86 14.37 11.57
CA PRO A 275 36.05 15.04 10.57
C PRO A 275 36.43 14.55 9.17
N LEU A 276 35.48 14.64 8.25
CA LEU A 276 35.71 14.28 6.85
C LEU A 276 36.73 15.25 6.22
N ASP A 277 37.58 14.75 5.32
CA ASP A 277 38.64 15.51 4.61
C ASP A 277 38.14 16.72 3.79
N PHE A 278 36.82 16.92 3.73
CA PHE A 278 36.19 18.09 3.15
C PHE A 278 35.52 18.92 4.25
N LYS A 279 35.84 20.22 4.29
CA LYS A 279 35.21 21.15 5.22
C LYS A 279 33.77 21.38 4.76
N VAL A 280 32.81 20.66 5.36
CA VAL A 280 31.39 21.06 5.25
C VAL A 280 31.24 22.29 6.13
N ILE A 281 31.44 23.48 5.53
CA ILE A 281 31.19 24.74 6.23
C ILE A 281 29.72 24.74 6.62
N GLY A 282 29.52 24.75 7.94
CA GLY A 282 28.21 24.67 8.54
C GLY A 282 27.59 23.29 8.57
N LEU A 283 28.31 22.16 8.73
CA LEU A 283 27.63 20.89 9.09
C LEU A 283 26.93 21.03 10.45
N GLU A 284 27.62 21.62 11.44
CA GLU A 284 27.01 21.98 12.73
C GLU A 284 25.93 23.03 12.55
N GLU A 285 26.15 24.05 11.71
CA GLU A 285 25.13 25.03 11.35
C GLU A 285 23.98 24.43 10.55
N THR A 286 24.16 23.37 9.77
CA THR A 286 23.14 22.72 8.92
C THR A 286 22.39 21.68 9.73
N LEU A 287 23.06 21.00 10.67
CA LEU A 287 22.47 20.11 11.68
C LEU A 287 21.72 20.92 12.77
N SER A 288 22.20 22.11 13.13
CA SER A 288 21.52 23.06 14.05
C SER A 288 20.49 23.98 13.37
N LYS A 289 20.68 24.33 12.08
CA LYS A 289 19.67 24.94 11.19
C LYS A 289 18.77 23.91 10.51
N VAL A 290 18.76 22.64 10.94
CA VAL A 290 17.58 21.77 10.75
C VAL A 290 16.45 22.36 11.60
N SER A 291 15.97 23.52 11.19
CA SER A 291 14.84 24.22 11.76
C SER A 291 13.58 23.64 11.13
N LEU A 292 12.74 23.11 12.01
CA LEU A 292 11.54 22.36 11.70
C LEU A 292 10.41 23.31 11.33
N HIS A 293 10.42 23.83 10.11
CA HIS A 293 9.21 24.41 9.53
C HIS A 293 8.68 23.55 8.38
N ASN A 294 7.57 22.84 8.67
CA ASN A 294 6.69 22.20 7.70
C ASN A 294 5.85 23.25 6.91
N GLY A 295 6.45 24.37 6.53
CA GLY A 295 5.86 25.32 5.61
C GLY A 295 6.31 24.96 4.20
N GLY A 296 5.40 24.47 3.36
CA GLY A 296 5.63 24.40 1.92
C GLY A 296 5.75 25.82 1.37
N GLN A 297 6.91 26.43 1.50
CA GLN A 297 7.40 27.39 0.54
C GLN A 297 8.12 26.57 -0.52
N GLU A 298 7.58 26.57 -1.75
CA GLU A 298 8.43 26.50 -2.92
C GLU A 298 9.41 27.67 -2.79
N THR A 299 10.54 27.45 -2.12
CA THR A 299 11.72 28.26 -2.37
C THR A 299 12.11 27.94 -3.79
N ASN A 300 11.86 28.90 -4.68
CA ASN A 300 12.44 28.91 -6.02
C ASN A 300 13.91 28.52 -5.88
N LEU A 301 14.25 27.45 -6.60
CA LEU A 301 15.52 26.74 -6.54
C LEU A 301 16.57 27.50 -7.36
N GLU A 302 16.68 28.82 -7.14
CA GLU A 302 17.63 29.67 -7.85
C GLU A 302 18.64 30.37 -6.94
N ASP A 303 18.44 30.44 -5.61
CA ASP A 303 19.38 31.10 -4.70
C ASP A 303 19.88 30.21 -3.54
N THR A 304 20.16 28.93 -3.81
CA THR A 304 20.98 28.13 -2.88
C THR A 304 22.36 27.97 -3.49
N GLU A 305 23.29 28.83 -3.07
CA GLU A 305 24.71 28.67 -3.37
C GLU A 305 25.11 27.23 -3.01
N LEU A 306 25.50 26.48 -4.05
CA LEU A 306 26.08 25.16 -3.93
C LEU A 306 27.18 25.21 -2.87
N ALA A 307 27.04 24.39 -1.83
CA ALA A 307 28.06 24.22 -0.81
C ALA A 307 29.41 23.96 -1.49
N THR A 308 30.32 24.92 -1.40
CA THR A 308 31.61 24.85 -2.10
C THR A 308 32.53 23.94 -1.30
N ILE A 309 32.94 22.84 -1.92
CA ILE A 309 33.85 21.86 -1.32
C ILE A 309 35.26 22.47 -1.35
N SER A 310 35.82 22.76 -0.17
CA SER A 310 37.24 23.11 -0.04
C SER A 310 37.97 21.99 0.67
N GLU A 311 39.06 21.55 0.05
CA GLU A 311 40.00 20.57 0.58
C GLU A 311 40.66 21.13 1.86
N ARG A 312 40.76 20.32 2.91
CA ARG A 312 41.43 20.70 4.16
C ARG A 312 42.81 20.05 4.22
N ASP A 313 43.74 20.68 4.94
CA ASP A 313 45.02 20.06 5.27
C ASP A 313 44.79 18.80 6.11
N SER A 314 45.45 17.72 5.66
CA SER A 314 45.33 16.32 6.06
C SER A 314 45.38 16.09 7.57
N ILE A 315 44.29 15.58 8.13
CA ILE A 315 44.35 14.76 9.35
C ILE A 315 44.81 13.36 8.88
N ASP A 316 45.74 12.71 9.59
CA ASP A 316 46.30 11.39 9.21
C ASP A 316 45.25 10.26 9.12
N PHE A 317 44.00 10.52 9.54
CA PHE A 317 42.92 9.54 9.54
C PHE A 317 42.05 9.68 8.29
N LYS A 318 42.03 8.65 7.45
CA LYS A 318 41.17 8.56 6.27
C LYS A 318 40.16 7.44 6.41
N TYR A 319 38.88 7.76 6.24
CA TYR A 319 37.83 6.75 6.13
C TYR A 319 38.02 5.91 4.87
N PRO A 320 37.78 4.59 4.92
CA PRO A 320 37.71 3.76 3.72
C PRO A 320 36.68 4.32 2.73
N GLU A 321 36.95 4.22 1.43
CA GLU A 321 36.15 4.88 0.40
C GLU A 321 34.67 4.44 0.41
N ASN A 322 34.36 3.21 0.80
CA ASN A 322 32.98 2.74 0.96
C ASN A 322 32.27 3.43 2.15
N ILE A 323 32.96 3.64 3.27
CA ILE A 323 32.44 4.33 4.46
C ILE A 323 32.31 5.83 4.18
N ALA A 324 33.33 6.41 3.55
CA ALA A 324 33.30 7.78 3.08
C ALA A 324 32.16 7.98 2.06
N ALA A 325 31.94 7.03 1.14
CA ALA A 325 30.80 7.07 0.22
C ALA A 325 29.47 6.95 0.95
N SER A 326 29.32 6.08 1.96
CA SER A 326 28.09 6.01 2.77
C SER A 326 27.82 7.30 3.57
N LEU A 327 28.88 8.02 3.96
CA LEU A 327 28.82 9.36 4.56
C LEU A 327 28.57 10.49 3.54
N ARG A 328 29.10 10.38 2.31
CA ARG A 328 29.01 11.39 1.22
C ARG A 328 27.73 11.26 0.40
N SER A 329 27.45 10.05 -0.13
CA SER A 329 26.41 9.76 -1.12
C SER A 329 24.98 9.92 -0.60
N ARG A 330 24.84 10.10 0.71
CA ARG A 330 23.56 10.20 1.39
C ARG A 330 23.60 11.31 2.43
N GLN A 331 24.08 12.50 2.02
CA GLN A 331 23.58 13.72 2.64
C GLN A 331 22.06 13.57 2.71
N PRO A 332 21.44 13.59 3.90
CA PRO A 332 20.01 13.69 3.95
C PRO A 332 19.67 14.90 3.09
N PRO A 333 18.70 14.84 2.15
CA PRO A 333 18.05 16.09 1.75
C PRO A 333 17.78 16.85 3.05
N LEU A 334 17.94 18.17 3.06
CA LEU A 334 17.77 19.07 4.23
C LEU A 334 16.51 18.79 5.07
N THR A 335 15.61 17.92 4.59
CA THR A 335 14.56 17.25 5.33
C THR A 335 14.53 15.74 5.02
N ILE A 336 15.06 14.86 5.89
CA ILE A 336 14.49 13.50 5.99
C ILE A 336 13.12 13.69 6.64
N PRO A 337 12.00 13.31 5.99
CA PRO A 337 10.66 13.81 6.31
C PRO A 337 10.18 13.62 7.76
N ARG A 338 10.85 12.80 8.57
CA ARG A 338 10.43 12.52 9.93
C ARG A 338 11.53 12.55 10.98
N ILE A 339 12.81 12.61 10.64
CA ILE A 339 13.89 12.63 11.64
C ILE A 339 14.03 14.06 12.14
N GLN A 340 13.55 14.30 13.36
CA GLN A 340 13.68 15.60 14.02
C GLN A 340 14.64 15.50 15.19
N TRP A 341 15.53 16.48 15.30
CA TRP A 341 16.37 16.72 16.46
C TRP A 341 15.60 17.62 17.42
N GLU A 342 15.67 17.34 18.72
CA GLU A 342 15.11 18.26 19.72
C GLU A 342 15.92 19.56 19.67
N SER A 343 15.29 20.67 19.29
CA SER A 343 15.96 21.97 19.31
C SER A 343 16.43 22.25 20.74
N LEU A 344 17.70 22.65 20.93
CA LEU A 344 18.16 23.16 22.22
C LEU A 344 17.16 24.20 22.70
N ARG A 345 16.38 23.89 23.73
CA ARG A 345 15.67 24.92 24.47
C ARG A 345 16.71 25.60 25.35
N ASP A 346 16.74 26.92 25.28
CA ASP A 346 17.42 27.76 26.26
C ASP A 346 16.80 27.49 27.64
N GLY A 347 17.39 26.59 28.41
CA GLY A 347 16.90 26.29 29.76
C GLY A 347 17.42 24.98 30.32
N ASN A 348 18.60 25.05 30.97
CA ASN A 348 19.07 24.25 32.12
C ASN A 348 18.44 22.86 32.37
N SER A 349 18.34 22.03 31.34
CA SER A 349 18.13 20.59 31.53
C SER A 349 19.46 19.89 31.34
N SER A 350 19.95 19.28 32.42
CA SER A 350 21.14 18.45 32.40
C SER A 350 20.90 17.24 31.49
N GLY A 351 21.39 17.34 30.25
CA GLY A 351 21.38 16.27 29.27
C GLY A 351 20.82 16.71 27.92
N ASN A 352 21.61 17.49 27.16
CA ASN A 352 21.38 17.74 25.73
C ASN A 352 21.72 16.46 24.94
N TRP A 353 20.90 15.42 25.09
CA TRP A 353 21.08 14.17 24.38
C TRP A 353 20.43 14.25 23.00
N PRO A 354 21.14 13.87 21.93
CA PRO A 354 20.52 13.80 20.62
C PRO A 354 19.46 12.69 20.62
N ARG A 355 18.21 13.07 20.38
CA ARG A 355 17.07 12.14 20.35
C ARG A 355 16.47 12.07 18.96
N PHE A 356 16.27 10.85 18.49
CA PHE A 356 15.47 10.60 17.29
C PHE A 356 14.00 10.73 17.62
N PHE A 357 13.37 11.78 17.08
CA PHE A 357 11.91 11.84 17.02
C PHE A 357 11.43 11.57 15.60
N VAL A 358 10.37 10.78 15.49
CA VAL A 358 9.59 10.62 14.26
C VAL A 358 8.47 11.66 14.31
N ASP A 359 8.51 12.67 13.43
CA ASP A 359 7.48 13.71 13.38
C ASP A 359 6.07 13.09 13.29
N LYS A 360 5.26 13.31 14.32
CA LYS A 360 3.83 12.94 14.35
C LYS A 360 2.96 14.01 13.67
N GLY A 361 3.56 15.08 13.17
CA GLY A 361 2.96 16.35 12.80
C GLY A 361 1.76 16.26 11.86
N ARG A 362 0.77 17.09 12.15
CA ARG A 362 -0.29 17.48 11.20
C ARG A 362 0.39 18.32 10.11
N HIS A 363 0.51 17.82 8.89
CA HIS A 363 0.87 18.69 7.77
C HIS A 363 -0.40 19.43 7.32
N GLU A 364 -0.32 20.75 7.27
CA GLU A 364 -1.26 21.59 6.53
C GLU A 364 -0.89 21.48 5.04
N HIS A 365 -1.67 20.71 4.29
CA HIS A 365 -1.57 20.75 2.82
C HIS A 365 -2.53 21.83 2.30
N ARG A 366 -1.98 22.90 1.72
CA ARG A 366 -2.73 24.04 1.16
C ARG A 366 -3.66 23.70 -0.01
N HIS A 367 -3.59 22.50 -0.58
CA HIS A 367 -4.38 22.13 -1.78
C HIS A 367 -5.30 20.92 -1.61
N PHE A 368 -5.29 20.26 -0.44
CA PHE A 368 -6.22 19.18 -0.13
C PHE A 368 -6.69 19.33 1.31
N GLN A 369 -7.97 19.67 1.50
CA GLN A 369 -8.64 19.90 2.80
C GLN A 369 -8.74 18.65 3.71
N TYR A 370 -7.88 17.65 3.52
CA TYR A 370 -7.95 16.38 4.22
C TYR A 370 -6.65 16.09 4.99
N PRO A 371 -6.61 16.34 6.31
CA PRO A 371 -5.43 16.11 7.12
C PRO A 371 -5.12 14.60 7.23
N CYS A 372 -3.91 14.21 6.81
CA CYS A 372 -3.03 13.28 7.54
C CYS A 372 -3.46 11.81 7.80
N ALA A 373 -4.55 11.27 7.24
CA ALA A 373 -4.89 9.85 7.44
C ALA A 373 -3.87 8.88 6.78
N ASN A 374 -3.33 9.24 5.62
CA ASN A 374 -2.50 8.34 4.81
C ASN A 374 -1.03 8.20 5.25
N LYS A 375 -0.50 9.06 6.12
CA LYS A 375 0.94 9.09 6.42
C LYS A 375 1.46 7.81 7.06
N LYS A 376 0.64 7.15 7.87
CA LYS A 376 0.99 5.89 8.58
C LYS A 376 0.80 4.64 7.72
N ILE A 377 0.24 4.82 6.52
CA ILE A 377 -0.12 3.76 5.57
C ILE A 377 0.74 3.85 4.31
N LYS A 378 1.30 5.02 4.00
CA LYS A 378 2.29 5.18 2.93
C LYS A 378 3.55 4.37 3.27
N PRO A 379 4.13 3.65 2.29
CA PRO A 379 5.52 3.24 2.38
C PRO A 379 6.40 4.42 2.80
N TYR A 380 7.44 4.14 3.56
CA TYR A 380 8.47 5.13 3.89
C TYR A 380 9.19 5.59 2.63
N ASP A 381 9.87 6.73 2.74
CA ASP A 381 10.72 7.18 1.64
C ASP A 381 11.85 6.16 1.41
N GLU A 382 12.23 5.96 0.16
CA GLU A 382 13.35 5.10 -0.21
C GLU A 382 14.64 5.58 0.48
N ARG A 383 14.78 6.92 0.55
CA ARG A 383 15.89 7.62 1.20
C ARG A 383 15.98 7.36 2.71
N GLU A 384 14.86 7.12 3.39
CA GLU A 384 14.85 6.83 4.84
C GLU A 384 15.51 5.47 5.13
N TYR A 385 15.20 4.45 4.33
CA TYR A 385 15.78 3.12 4.48
C TYR A 385 17.22 3.05 3.99
N GLU A 386 17.53 3.79 2.93
CA GLU A 386 18.90 3.98 2.45
C GLU A 386 19.79 4.65 3.51
N TRP A 387 19.28 5.69 4.17
CA TRP A 387 19.98 6.33 5.27
C TRP A 387 20.19 5.37 6.45
N LEU A 388 19.16 4.60 6.84
CA LEU A 388 19.29 3.60 7.90
C LEU A 388 20.35 2.54 7.57
N ALA A 389 20.40 2.07 6.33
CA ALA A 389 21.40 1.09 5.90
C ALA A 389 22.82 1.66 5.98
N ALA A 390 23.01 2.90 5.47
CA ALA A 390 24.30 3.58 5.52
C ALA A 390 24.74 3.87 6.96
N PHE A 391 23.82 4.36 7.80
CA PHE A 391 24.05 4.62 9.22
C PHE A 391 24.60 3.37 9.92
N VAL A 392 23.94 2.23 9.71
CA VAL A 392 24.32 0.98 10.38
C VAL A 392 25.67 0.46 9.87
N GLU A 393 25.95 0.58 8.57
CA GLU A 393 27.26 0.23 8.00
C GLU A 393 28.39 1.07 8.62
N VAL A 394 28.21 2.38 8.66
CA VAL A 394 29.20 3.33 9.22
C VAL A 394 29.42 3.05 10.70
N VAL A 395 28.36 2.94 11.49
CA VAL A 395 28.47 2.73 12.94
C VAL A 395 29.11 1.38 13.27
N THR A 396 28.78 0.32 12.52
CA THR A 396 29.42 -0.98 12.68
C THR A 396 30.93 -0.88 12.39
N TRP A 397 31.31 -0.14 11.35
CA TRP A 397 32.71 0.09 11.05
C TRP A 397 33.42 0.88 12.16
N ILE A 398 32.78 1.92 12.70
CA ILE A 398 33.32 2.72 13.82
C ILE A 398 33.55 1.82 15.05
N GLU A 399 32.58 1.01 15.44
CA GLU A 399 32.71 0.07 16.57
C GLU A 399 33.90 -0.88 16.39
N LEU A 400 34.15 -1.36 15.17
CA LEU A 400 35.20 -2.33 14.88
C LEU A 400 36.60 -1.72 14.75
N ASN A 401 36.73 -0.49 14.25
CA ASN A 401 38.02 0.08 13.83
C ASN A 401 38.51 1.23 14.71
N ILE A 402 37.59 1.98 15.31
CA ILE A 402 37.91 3.09 16.22
C ILE A 402 37.71 2.64 17.67
N GLY A 403 36.83 1.66 17.87
CA GLY A 403 36.46 1.12 19.16
C GLY A 403 35.40 1.98 19.85
N PRO A 404 34.60 1.41 20.77
CA PRO A 404 33.77 2.22 21.64
C PRO A 404 34.70 3.14 22.42
N VAL A 405 34.42 4.45 22.42
CA VAL A 405 34.94 5.34 23.46
C VAL A 405 34.63 4.62 24.77
N LYS A 406 35.65 4.26 25.54
CA LYS A 406 35.48 3.66 26.87
C LYS A 406 34.73 4.68 27.72
N GLU A 407 33.41 4.67 27.65
CA GLU A 407 32.58 5.25 28.69
C GLU A 407 32.52 4.18 29.78
N ASP A 408 33.35 4.39 30.81
CA ASP A 408 33.13 3.78 32.12
C ASP A 408 31.69 4.15 32.53
N PHE A 409 30.80 3.15 32.54
CA PHE A 409 29.43 3.27 33.02
C PHE A 409 29.36 3.23 34.54
#